data_AF-A0A090QYJ0-F1
#
_entry.id   AF-A0A090QYJ0-F1
#
_cell.length_a   1.000
_cell.length_b   1.000
_cell.length_c   1.000
_cell.angle_alpha   90.00
_cell.angle_beta   90.00
_cell.angle_gamma   90.00
#
_symmetry.space_group_name_H-M   'P 1'
#
loop_
_entity.id
_entity.type
_entity.pdbx_description
1 polymer ?
#
loop_
_entity_poly.entity_id
_entity_poly.type
_entity_poly.pdbx_seq_one_letter_code
_entity_poly.pdbx_strand_id
1 'polypeptide(L)'
;MTQSDLDNGIQVEVSVGTVSGKDGVSVSAQVVDAAGNPSSVATDSAEVDVNISTPVADLDSSSDIGDSNNDNLTSNDQPQINLEGIDEDIQSITVTLTPVGGGDAITAEANWVNGQWEFSGGIILENGEWRYQPETGLPEGSYEISIDVVDKAGNTSESDKNNPLVVTIDTTVVLNDLSVRVDENSVVAGQSFGSVLPGTQTDISNIGFYYGDSYHSVSKDGFFTIDSNGVISITQAGIDAGLNDYETWMQMVSDGVLDTTDYLIKVVDEAGNVDYEKFSYVVNDVVEPVIAKGEGGDDNLTVNNGKVHYELGSTFDENGNPVPAPVKKPDSYDSSVGAVIDGGAGNDHIDGGLGNDILIGGVNGQLHGGGAGEADGRHYGDVLNGGAGQDIFRWLSGDDVELNHILDSENDGIAVDIIEDFTLGNTSTNDQADILDLSDLLQGETADTLDQYLSVTQEGDNIIIHVDTDGDGAKGVTQQIVMENMGGVDANTFIDDLLNNGQLTID
;
A
#
# COMPACT_ATOMS: atom_id res chain seq x y z
N MET A 1 11.30 90.78 23.68
CA MET A 1 11.89 91.18 22.40
C MET A 1 13.06 92.12 22.64
N THR A 2 14.27 91.62 22.44
CA THR A 2 15.51 92.40 22.44
C THR A 2 15.79 92.95 21.04
N GLN A 3 16.74 93.89 20.89
CA GLN A 3 17.18 94.33 19.55
C GLN A 3 17.70 93.15 18.71
N SER A 4 18.33 92.17 19.36
CA SER A 4 18.80 90.94 18.70
C SER A 4 17.65 90.10 18.14
N ASP A 5 16.51 90.04 18.83
CA ASP A 5 15.31 89.30 18.40
C ASP A 5 14.68 89.95 17.14
N LEU A 6 14.84 91.28 17.00
CA LEU A 6 14.37 92.04 15.83
C LEU A 6 15.31 91.92 14.63
N ASP A 7 16.63 91.85 14.88
CA ASP A 7 17.65 91.82 13.83
C ASP A 7 17.89 90.40 13.27
N ASN A 8 17.75 89.37 14.09
CA ASN A 8 18.08 87.98 13.73
C ASN A 8 16.86 87.03 13.70
N GLY A 9 15.67 87.55 14.00
CA GLY A 9 14.46 86.75 14.17
C GLY A 9 14.37 86.06 15.53
N ILE A 10 13.19 85.51 15.84
CA ILE A 10 12.92 84.72 17.04
C ILE A 10 12.88 83.26 16.62
N GLN A 11 13.73 82.42 17.21
CA GLN A 11 13.57 80.98 17.09
C GLN A 11 12.43 80.52 17.99
N VAL A 12 11.44 79.87 17.39
CA VAL A 12 10.32 79.26 18.10
C VAL A 12 10.39 77.76 17.84
N GLU A 13 10.69 76.98 18.87
CA GLU A 13 10.53 75.53 18.83
C GLU A 13 9.08 75.20 19.17
N VAL A 14 8.40 74.50 18.26
CA VAL A 14 7.05 73.98 18.51
C VAL A 14 7.16 72.47 18.63
N SER A 15 6.79 71.93 19.79
CA SER A 15 6.65 70.48 19.95
C SER A 15 5.51 70.02 19.06
N VAL A 16 5.82 69.19 18.08
CA VAL A 16 4.80 68.55 17.26
C VAL A 16 4.10 67.51 18.13
N GLY A 17 2.80 67.68 18.37
CA GLY A 17 1.98 66.65 19.02
C GLY A 17 1.77 65.45 18.10
N THR A 18 0.80 64.59 18.42
CA THR A 18 0.37 63.54 17.47
C THR A 18 -0.29 64.20 16.27
N VAL A 19 0.43 64.32 15.15
CA VAL A 19 -0.12 64.72 13.86
C VAL A 19 -0.79 63.48 13.26
N SER A 20 -1.97 63.64 12.66
CA SER A 20 -2.66 62.58 11.95
C SER A 20 -2.84 63.04 10.51
N GLY A 21 -2.34 62.27 9.54
CA GLY A 21 -2.39 62.61 8.12
C GLY A 21 -1.21 63.45 7.62
N LYS A 22 -1.19 63.73 6.30
CA LYS A 22 -0.19 64.62 5.64
C LYS A 22 -0.45 66.11 5.89
N ASP A 23 -1.09 66.44 7.01
CA ASP A 23 -1.43 67.81 7.38
C ASP A 23 -0.23 68.40 8.12
N GLY A 24 0.65 69.06 7.36
CA GLY A 24 1.86 69.69 7.87
C GLY A 24 1.66 70.59 9.10
N VAL A 25 2.76 70.88 9.78
CA VAL A 25 2.80 71.82 10.90
C VAL A 25 2.87 73.24 10.36
N SER A 26 1.98 74.13 10.82
CA SER A 26 2.09 75.57 10.54
C SER A 26 2.30 76.36 11.82
N VAL A 27 3.26 77.29 11.77
CA VAL A 27 3.55 78.25 12.84
C VAL A 27 3.23 79.65 12.36
N SER A 28 2.67 80.48 13.24
CA SER A 28 2.37 81.87 12.93
C SER A 28 2.84 82.80 14.03
N ALA A 29 3.31 83.99 13.66
CA ALA A 29 3.81 85.01 14.57
C ALA A 29 3.27 86.40 14.22
N GLN A 30 2.90 87.17 15.23
CA GLN A 30 2.47 88.56 15.09
C GLN A 30 3.03 89.39 16.25
N VAL A 31 3.52 90.59 15.95
CA VAL A 31 4.06 91.51 16.96
C VAL A 31 3.07 92.63 17.21
N VAL A 32 2.82 92.97 18.48
CA VAL A 32 1.98 94.10 18.89
C VAL A 32 2.85 95.14 19.60
N ASP A 33 2.76 96.40 19.17
CA ASP A 33 3.52 97.49 19.80
C ASP A 33 2.93 97.90 21.17
N ALA A 34 3.62 98.78 21.90
CA ALA A 34 3.18 99.27 23.21
C ALA A 34 1.89 100.13 23.16
N ALA A 35 1.50 100.60 21.97
CA ALA A 35 0.26 101.33 21.73
C ALA A 35 -0.90 100.40 21.35
N GLY A 36 -0.64 99.09 21.19
CA GLY A 36 -1.63 98.07 20.86
C GLY A 36 -1.81 97.81 19.36
N ASN A 37 -0.93 98.31 18.48
CA ASN A 37 -1.04 98.08 17.04
C ASN A 37 -0.36 96.76 16.63
N PRO A 38 -1.06 95.82 15.96
CA PRO A 38 -0.47 94.58 15.48
C PRO A 38 0.24 94.74 14.12
N SER A 39 1.29 93.96 13.90
CA SER A 39 1.92 93.72 12.60
C SER A 39 1.05 92.81 11.71
N SER A 40 1.45 92.59 10.47
CA SER A 40 0.98 91.43 9.71
C SER A 40 1.36 90.12 10.42
N VAL A 41 0.52 89.10 10.29
CA VAL A 41 0.87 87.74 10.72
C VAL A 41 1.87 87.18 9.71
N ALA A 42 3.01 86.70 10.19
CA ALA A 42 3.93 85.88 9.42
C ALA A 42 3.59 84.42 9.67
N THR A 43 3.53 83.59 8.63
CA THR A 43 3.27 82.16 8.72
C THR A 43 4.40 81.39 8.07
N ASP A 44 4.78 80.27 8.67
CA ASP A 44 5.67 79.27 8.10
C ASP A 44 5.02 77.89 8.24
N SER A 45 5.33 76.97 7.34
CA SER A 45 4.73 75.63 7.32
C SER A 45 5.68 74.57 6.79
N ALA A 46 5.62 73.38 7.38
CA ALA A 46 6.36 72.20 6.94
C ALA A 46 5.41 71.00 6.84
N GLU A 47 5.48 70.24 5.75
CA GLU A 47 4.76 68.97 5.61
C GLU A 47 5.39 67.93 6.55
N VAL A 48 4.56 67.12 7.20
CA VAL A 48 4.98 65.99 8.04
C VAL A 48 4.24 64.79 7.54
N ASP A 49 4.97 63.76 7.11
CA ASP A 49 4.38 62.46 6.84
C ASP A 49 4.46 61.58 8.07
N VAL A 50 3.35 60.94 8.41
CA VAL A 50 3.21 60.03 9.56
C VAL A 50 2.56 58.71 9.16
N ASN A 51 2.24 58.53 7.88
CA ASN A 51 1.53 57.35 7.41
C ASN A 51 2.51 56.45 6.66
N ILE A 52 2.44 55.16 6.98
CA ILE A 52 3.08 54.12 6.20
C ILE A 52 2.14 52.90 6.22
N SER A 53 1.85 52.35 5.05
CA SER A 53 0.97 51.21 4.88
C SER A 53 1.61 49.93 5.41
N THR A 54 0.79 48.95 5.78
CA THR A 54 1.27 47.61 6.16
C THR A 54 1.51 46.79 4.89
N PRO A 55 2.74 46.33 4.64
CA PRO A 55 3.04 45.53 3.46
C PRO A 55 2.39 44.13 3.57
N VAL A 56 2.02 43.56 2.42
CA VAL A 56 1.43 42.22 2.32
C VAL A 56 2.21 41.41 1.28
N ALA A 57 2.56 40.18 1.63
CA ALA A 57 3.15 39.22 0.72
C ALA A 57 2.08 38.25 0.22
N ASP A 58 2.15 37.87 -1.05
CA ASP A 58 1.31 36.84 -1.65
C ASP A 58 2.15 36.01 -2.64
N LEU A 59 2.01 34.68 -2.63
CA LEU A 59 2.67 33.85 -3.63
C LEU A 59 1.97 34.05 -4.98
N ASP A 60 2.73 34.37 -6.02
CA ASP A 60 2.15 34.56 -7.33
C ASP A 60 1.51 33.24 -7.81
N SER A 61 0.24 33.27 -8.21
CA SER A 61 -0.48 32.08 -8.72
C SER A 61 0.18 31.36 -9.91
N SER A 62 1.11 32.00 -10.62
CA SER A 62 1.93 31.35 -11.66
C SER A 62 3.15 30.61 -11.12
N SER A 63 3.54 30.90 -9.87
CA SER A 63 4.57 30.22 -9.11
C SER A 63 4.01 29.20 -8.12
N ASP A 64 2.75 29.31 -7.71
CA ASP A 64 2.06 28.26 -6.94
C ASP A 64 1.61 27.14 -7.90
N ILE A 65 2.54 26.23 -8.19
CA ILE A 65 2.36 25.16 -9.16
C ILE A 65 2.14 23.83 -8.44
N GLY A 66 1.34 22.96 -9.04
CA GLY A 66 0.96 21.68 -8.44
C GLY A 66 -0.52 21.42 -8.65
N ASP A 67 -1.13 20.78 -7.66
CA ASP A 67 -2.56 20.45 -7.66
C ASP A 67 -3.45 21.66 -7.36
N SER A 68 -2.91 22.65 -6.65
CA SER A 68 -3.57 23.94 -6.40
C SER A 68 -2.67 25.11 -6.81
N ASN A 69 -3.27 26.29 -6.87
CA ASN A 69 -2.58 27.55 -7.11
C ASN A 69 -2.94 28.61 -6.05
N ASN A 70 -3.27 28.11 -4.85
CA ASN A 70 -3.60 28.94 -3.69
C ASN A 70 -3.27 28.28 -2.32
N ASP A 71 -2.48 27.23 -2.29
CA ASP A 71 -2.09 26.51 -1.07
C ASP A 71 -0.66 26.86 -0.62
N ASN A 72 0.07 27.64 -1.42
CA ASN A 72 1.46 28.04 -1.16
C ASN A 72 2.44 26.86 -1.08
N LEU A 73 2.15 25.78 -1.81
CA LEU A 73 3.01 24.62 -1.97
C LEU A 73 3.48 24.55 -3.42
N THR A 74 4.79 24.53 -3.64
CA THR A 74 5.32 24.65 -5.01
C THR A 74 6.62 23.90 -5.22
N SER A 75 6.75 23.31 -6.42
CA SER A 75 8.00 22.77 -6.97
C SER A 75 8.88 23.78 -7.68
N ASN A 76 8.45 25.04 -7.77
CA ASN A 76 9.29 26.12 -8.24
C ASN A 76 10.23 26.58 -7.13
N ASP A 77 11.52 26.21 -7.23
CA ASP A 77 12.56 26.59 -6.27
C ASP A 77 12.91 28.10 -6.31
N GLN A 78 12.41 28.85 -7.29
CA GLN A 78 12.54 30.31 -7.37
C GLN A 78 11.16 30.96 -7.52
N PRO A 79 10.29 30.85 -6.51
CA PRO A 79 8.93 31.37 -6.60
C PRO A 79 8.93 32.89 -6.67
N GLN A 80 7.97 33.44 -7.42
CA GLN A 80 7.71 34.87 -7.43
C GLN A 80 6.71 35.22 -6.33
N ILE A 81 7.07 36.20 -5.50
CA ILE A 81 6.23 36.75 -4.44
C ILE A 81 5.80 38.16 -4.83
N ASN A 82 4.50 38.41 -4.77
CA ASN A 82 3.90 39.73 -4.96
C ASN A 82 3.99 40.51 -3.64
N LEU A 83 4.49 41.76 -3.71
CA LEU A 83 4.63 42.63 -2.56
C LEU A 83 3.64 43.80 -2.70
N GLU A 84 2.54 43.74 -1.96
CA GLU A 84 1.48 44.73 -1.97
C GLU A 84 1.55 45.66 -0.74
N GLY A 85 0.76 46.75 -0.76
CA GLY A 85 0.71 47.70 0.35
C GLY A 85 2.00 48.53 0.52
N ILE A 86 2.79 48.66 -0.56
CA ILE A 86 4.03 49.45 -0.57
C ILE A 86 3.72 50.88 -1.04
N ASP A 87 3.95 51.87 -0.19
CA ASP A 87 3.70 53.28 -0.51
C ASP A 87 4.72 53.84 -1.52
N GLU A 88 4.32 54.82 -2.33
CA GLU A 88 5.19 55.42 -3.37
C GLU A 88 6.40 56.18 -2.80
N ASP A 89 6.33 56.62 -1.55
CA ASP A 89 7.34 57.43 -0.86
C ASP A 89 8.29 56.60 0.03
N ILE A 90 8.31 55.27 -0.14
CA ILE A 90 9.32 54.44 0.53
C ILE A 90 10.76 54.83 0.18
N GLN A 91 11.65 54.65 1.15
CA GLN A 91 13.08 54.88 1.11
C GLN A 91 13.87 53.56 1.11
N SER A 92 13.36 52.52 1.77
CA SER A 92 13.90 51.17 1.70
C SER A 92 12.80 50.12 1.88
N ILE A 93 13.04 48.95 1.28
CA ILE A 93 12.26 47.72 1.50
C ILE A 93 13.24 46.57 1.74
N THR A 94 12.94 45.75 2.73
CA THR A 94 13.68 44.53 3.08
C THR A 94 12.71 43.37 3.09
N VAL A 95 13.04 42.29 2.39
CA VAL A 95 12.30 41.03 2.41
C VAL A 95 13.17 40.00 3.10
N THR A 96 12.60 39.29 4.08
CA THR A 96 13.29 38.23 4.83
C THR A 96 12.53 36.93 4.71
N LEU A 97 13.22 35.87 4.28
CA LEU A 97 12.71 34.50 4.25
C LEU A 97 13.34 33.74 5.42
N THR A 98 12.50 33.34 6.38
CA THR A 98 12.93 32.61 7.59
C THR A 98 12.54 31.14 7.47
N PRO A 99 13.51 30.20 7.40
CA PRO A 99 13.20 28.77 7.38
C PRO A 99 12.50 28.32 8.68
N VAL A 100 11.33 27.68 8.56
CA VAL A 100 10.51 27.25 9.72
C VAL A 100 11.19 26.14 10.54
N GLY A 101 12.09 25.36 9.92
CA GLY A 101 12.88 24.31 10.56
C GLY A 101 14.20 24.79 11.21
N GLY A 102 14.49 26.09 11.15
CA GLY A 102 15.78 26.66 11.52
C GLY A 102 16.78 26.65 10.36
N GLY A 103 17.68 27.63 10.36
CA GLY A 103 18.60 27.91 9.26
C GLY A 103 18.95 29.39 9.23
N ASP A 104 19.84 29.77 8.31
CA ASP A 104 20.14 31.17 8.06
C ASP A 104 19.01 31.79 7.23
N ALA A 105 18.50 32.95 7.68
CA ALA A 105 17.51 33.70 6.92
C ALA A 105 18.12 34.27 5.64
N ILE A 106 17.33 34.27 4.57
CA ILE A 106 17.72 34.88 3.29
C ILE A 106 17.10 36.27 3.27
N THR A 107 17.92 37.29 3.04
CA THR A 107 17.47 38.69 2.98
C THR A 107 17.69 39.29 1.60
N ALA A 108 16.75 40.13 1.21
CA ALA A 108 16.84 40.95 0.01
C ALA A 108 16.46 42.38 0.35
N GLU A 109 17.12 43.34 -0.29
CA GLU A 109 16.95 44.74 0.04
C GLU A 109 16.93 45.59 -1.22
N ALA A 110 16.05 46.59 -1.25
CA ALA A 110 16.11 47.68 -2.21
C ALA A 110 16.16 49.02 -1.47
N ASN A 111 17.13 49.86 -1.82
CA ASN A 111 17.39 51.13 -1.16
C ASN A 111 17.36 52.28 -2.18
N TRP A 112 16.70 53.39 -1.84
CA TRP A 112 16.67 54.59 -2.68
C TRP A 112 17.91 55.47 -2.44
N VAL A 113 18.91 55.37 -3.31
CA VAL A 113 20.20 56.04 -3.15
C VAL A 113 20.46 56.99 -4.32
N ASN A 114 20.75 58.26 -4.02
CA ASN A 114 21.10 59.28 -5.03
C ASN A 114 20.10 59.43 -6.20
N GLY A 115 18.82 59.21 -5.95
CA GLY A 115 17.76 59.34 -6.96
C GLY A 115 17.53 58.10 -7.82
N GLN A 116 18.06 56.94 -7.43
CA GLN A 116 17.85 55.66 -8.10
C GLN A 116 17.69 54.54 -7.06
N TRP A 117 16.95 53.48 -7.42
CA TRP A 117 16.92 52.25 -6.65
C TRP A 117 18.19 51.42 -6.86
N GLU A 118 18.76 50.94 -5.75
CA GLU A 118 19.78 49.90 -5.71
C GLU A 118 19.13 48.62 -5.17
N PHE A 119 19.06 47.57 -5.98
CA PHE A 119 18.43 46.30 -5.65
C PHE A 119 19.47 45.25 -5.28
N SER A 120 19.12 44.36 -4.34
CA SER A 120 19.93 43.21 -3.95
C SER A 120 19.04 42.05 -3.52
N GLY A 121 19.48 40.82 -3.82
CA GLY A 121 18.83 39.60 -3.35
C GLY A 121 17.50 39.27 -4.04
N GLY A 122 17.23 39.85 -5.22
CA GLY A 122 16.06 39.44 -6.02
C GLY A 122 14.78 40.28 -5.88
N ILE A 123 14.84 41.44 -5.23
CA ILE A 123 13.72 42.42 -5.29
C ILE A 123 13.69 43.07 -6.67
N ILE A 124 12.48 43.18 -7.22
CA ILE A 124 12.20 43.72 -8.55
C ILE A 124 11.11 44.79 -8.42
N LEU A 125 11.25 45.89 -9.17
CA LEU A 125 10.21 46.90 -9.35
C LEU A 125 9.92 47.05 -10.84
N GLU A 126 8.77 46.55 -11.28
CA GLU A 126 8.32 46.64 -12.67
C GLU A 126 6.95 47.27 -12.75
N ASN A 127 6.78 48.27 -13.63
CA ASN A 127 5.51 48.98 -13.83
C ASN A 127 4.86 49.57 -12.57
N GLY A 128 5.65 49.83 -11.52
CA GLY A 128 5.16 50.34 -10.23
C GLY A 128 4.73 49.25 -9.24
N GLU A 129 4.89 47.98 -9.61
CA GLU A 129 4.59 46.83 -8.75
C GLU A 129 5.89 46.24 -8.19
N TRP A 130 5.90 46.01 -6.88
CA TRP A 130 7.01 45.38 -6.19
C TRP A 130 6.86 43.87 -6.20
N ARG A 131 7.96 43.18 -6.50
CA ARG A 131 8.05 41.73 -6.55
C ARG A 131 9.33 41.27 -5.86
N TYR A 132 9.33 40.03 -5.39
CA TYR A 132 10.52 39.34 -4.93
C TYR A 132 10.62 37.99 -5.64
N GLN A 133 11.80 37.68 -6.17
CA GLN A 133 12.12 36.36 -6.70
C GLN A 133 13.55 35.99 -6.25
N PRO A 134 13.75 34.89 -5.50
CA PRO A 134 15.08 34.46 -5.08
C PRO A 134 16.07 34.33 -6.24
N GLU A 135 17.27 34.89 -6.11
CA GLU A 135 18.31 34.80 -7.16
C GLU A 135 18.87 33.38 -7.34
N THR A 136 18.73 32.54 -6.30
CA THR A 136 19.14 31.14 -6.28
C THR A 136 17.99 30.27 -5.80
N GLY A 137 17.88 29.05 -6.34
CA GLY A 137 16.90 28.06 -5.90
C GLY A 137 16.92 27.88 -4.39
N LEU A 138 15.76 28.00 -3.78
CA LEU A 138 15.53 27.76 -2.37
C LEU A 138 15.60 26.24 -2.10
N PRO A 139 16.30 25.82 -1.05
CA PRO A 139 16.23 24.43 -0.61
C PRO A 139 14.83 24.01 -0.19
N GLU A 140 14.60 22.70 -0.21
CA GLU A 140 13.43 22.02 0.34
C GLU A 140 13.03 22.54 1.74
N GLY A 141 11.74 22.83 1.94
CA GLY A 141 11.15 23.21 3.22
C GLY A 141 10.26 24.46 3.19
N SER A 142 9.68 24.80 4.34
CA SER A 142 8.82 25.98 4.50
C SER A 142 9.56 27.23 4.94
N TYR A 143 9.18 28.38 4.37
CA TYR A 143 9.75 29.70 4.62
C TYR A 143 8.65 30.67 5.05
N GLU A 144 8.83 31.30 6.22
CA GLU A 144 8.02 32.43 6.65
C GLU A 144 8.57 33.72 6.01
N ILE A 145 7.73 34.46 5.30
CA ILE A 145 8.11 35.68 4.59
C ILE A 145 7.70 36.90 5.42
N SER A 146 8.66 37.78 5.70
CA SER A 146 8.43 39.09 6.31
C SER A 146 8.93 40.23 5.42
N ILE A 147 8.23 41.36 5.46
CA ILE A 147 8.58 42.57 4.71
C ILE A 147 8.68 43.73 5.69
N ASP A 148 9.80 44.43 5.67
CA ASP A 148 10.03 45.67 6.40
C ASP A 148 10.17 46.84 5.41
N VAL A 149 9.47 47.94 5.65
CA VAL A 149 9.56 49.16 4.83
C VAL A 149 9.85 50.38 5.69
N VAL A 150 10.64 51.29 5.14
CA VAL A 150 10.93 52.60 5.74
C VAL A 150 10.68 53.67 4.71
N ASP A 151 9.94 54.73 5.05
CA ASP A 151 9.70 55.86 4.16
C ASP A 151 10.77 56.96 4.23
N LYS A 152 10.66 57.96 3.35
CA LYS A 152 11.58 59.12 3.32
C LYS A 152 11.48 60.01 4.57
N ALA A 153 10.38 59.95 5.31
CA ALA A 153 10.18 60.66 6.57
C ALA A 153 10.73 59.87 7.79
N GLY A 154 11.09 58.60 7.60
CA GLY A 154 11.59 57.69 8.63
C GLY A 154 10.48 56.91 9.35
N ASN A 155 9.25 56.91 8.86
CA ASN A 155 8.21 56.01 9.35
C ASN A 155 8.53 54.58 8.92
N THR A 156 8.20 53.60 9.77
CA THR A 156 8.51 52.19 9.55
C THR A 156 7.26 51.33 9.65
N SER A 157 7.13 50.32 8.80
CA SER A 157 6.05 49.34 8.83
C SER A 157 6.60 47.95 8.54
N GLU A 158 5.91 46.94 9.03
CA GLU A 158 6.27 45.53 8.86
C GLU A 158 5.01 44.73 8.55
N SER A 159 5.16 43.66 7.77
CA SER A 159 4.07 42.72 7.46
C SER A 159 3.49 42.08 8.73
N ASP A 160 2.24 41.61 8.66
CA ASP A 160 1.55 41.05 9.83
C ASP A 160 2.18 39.75 10.33
N LYS A 161 2.92 39.84 11.44
CA LYS A 161 3.53 38.71 12.15
C LYS A 161 2.54 37.69 12.71
N ASN A 162 1.27 38.05 12.86
CA ASN A 162 0.26 37.11 13.38
C ASN A 162 -0.32 36.23 12.28
N ASN A 163 -0.16 36.61 11.02
CA ASN A 163 -0.60 35.87 9.85
C ASN A 163 0.43 36.03 8.72
N PRO A 164 1.67 35.53 8.92
CA PRO A 164 2.69 35.64 7.89
C PRO A 164 2.36 34.72 6.71
N LEU A 165 2.83 35.09 5.52
CA LEU A 165 2.83 34.18 4.39
C LEU A 165 3.87 33.10 4.65
N VAL A 166 3.46 31.84 4.54
CA VAL A 166 4.35 30.68 4.60
C VAL A 166 4.30 29.99 3.24
N VAL A 167 5.45 29.87 2.59
CA VAL A 167 5.60 29.16 1.31
C VAL A 167 6.40 27.89 1.55
N THR A 168 5.89 26.75 1.10
CA THR A 168 6.59 25.48 1.13
C THR A 168 7.19 25.21 -0.24
N ILE A 169 8.50 25.03 -0.27
CA ILE A 169 9.26 24.60 -1.44
C ILE A 169 9.38 23.08 -1.34
N ASP A 170 8.73 22.38 -2.24
CA ASP A 170 8.82 20.93 -2.40
C ASP A 170 9.24 20.58 -3.82
N THR A 171 10.48 20.15 -3.97
CA THR A 171 11.12 19.89 -5.26
C THR A 171 11.34 18.41 -5.54
N THR A 172 10.83 17.53 -4.67
CA THR A 172 11.20 16.12 -4.71
C THR A 172 10.01 15.20 -4.48
N VAL A 173 9.72 14.39 -5.50
CA VAL A 173 9.01 13.12 -5.35
C VAL A 173 9.95 12.00 -5.75
N VAL A 174 9.92 10.89 -5.03
CA VAL A 174 10.80 9.74 -5.29
C VAL A 174 10.06 8.43 -5.26
N LEU A 175 10.36 7.55 -6.21
CA LEU A 175 10.02 6.14 -6.19
C LEU A 175 11.23 5.30 -5.78
N ASN A 176 10.95 4.18 -5.13
CA ASN A 176 11.91 3.11 -4.88
C ASN A 176 11.86 2.10 -6.03
N ASP A 177 13.04 1.61 -6.41
CA ASP A 177 13.15 0.43 -7.26
C ASP A 177 12.52 -0.78 -6.54
N LEU A 178 11.52 -1.38 -7.18
CA LEU A 178 10.87 -2.59 -6.74
C LEU A 178 11.04 -3.66 -7.82
N SER A 179 12.00 -4.55 -7.59
CA SER A 179 12.19 -5.75 -8.38
C SER A 179 11.56 -6.94 -7.67
N VAL A 180 10.51 -7.50 -8.26
CA VAL A 180 9.76 -8.62 -7.68
C VAL A 180 10.28 -9.95 -8.21
N ARG A 181 10.37 -10.95 -7.32
CA ARG A 181 10.52 -12.34 -7.70
C ARG A 181 9.23 -13.04 -7.31
N VAL A 182 8.63 -13.71 -8.29
CA VAL A 182 7.49 -14.59 -8.08
C VAL A 182 8.03 -16.00 -8.20
N ASP A 183 8.05 -16.72 -7.10
CA ASP A 183 8.26 -18.17 -7.14
C ASP A 183 6.90 -18.77 -7.48
N GLU A 184 6.85 -19.56 -8.55
CA GLU A 184 5.59 -20.21 -8.94
C GLU A 184 5.10 -21.16 -7.84
N ASN A 185 3.80 -21.43 -7.85
CA ASN A 185 3.11 -22.30 -6.89
C ASN A 185 3.22 -21.85 -5.42
N SER A 186 3.61 -20.59 -5.17
CA SER A 186 3.81 -20.07 -3.81
C SER A 186 3.04 -18.78 -3.54
N VAL A 187 2.32 -18.26 -4.53
CA VAL A 187 1.67 -16.94 -4.43
C VAL A 187 0.15 -17.04 -4.53
N VAL A 188 -0.54 -16.25 -3.71
CA VAL A 188 -2.01 -16.18 -3.69
C VAL A 188 -2.51 -14.82 -4.17
N ALA A 189 -3.71 -14.77 -4.73
CA ALA A 189 -4.31 -13.50 -5.18
C ALA A 189 -4.35 -12.48 -4.04
N GLY A 190 -3.96 -11.23 -4.33
CA GLY A 190 -3.87 -10.16 -3.35
C GLY A 190 -2.57 -10.15 -2.53
N GLN A 191 -1.66 -11.11 -2.72
CA GLN A 191 -0.35 -11.06 -2.08
C GLN A 191 0.42 -9.80 -2.48
N SER A 192 0.91 -9.08 -1.47
CA SER A 192 1.72 -7.89 -1.65
C SER A 192 3.20 -8.22 -1.85
N PHE A 193 3.84 -7.53 -2.80
CA PHE A 193 5.29 -7.64 -3.05
C PHE A 193 6.10 -6.47 -2.49
N GLY A 194 5.46 -5.54 -1.78
CA GLY A 194 6.06 -4.32 -1.26
C GLY A 194 5.54 -3.06 -1.96
N SER A 195 6.16 -1.93 -1.60
CA SER A 195 5.75 -0.61 -2.10
C SER A 195 6.86 0.04 -2.91
N VAL A 196 6.47 0.73 -3.99
CA VAL A 196 7.35 1.63 -4.73
C VAL A 196 7.49 3.00 -4.05
N LEU A 197 6.75 3.27 -2.97
CA LEU A 197 6.96 4.45 -2.15
C LEU A 197 7.88 4.13 -0.96
N PRO A 198 8.72 5.08 -0.52
CA PRO A 198 9.54 4.97 0.69
C PRO A 198 8.73 5.01 2.01
N GLY A 199 7.42 5.27 1.93
CA GLY A 199 6.52 5.33 3.09
C GLY A 199 6.64 6.61 3.94
N THR A 200 7.56 7.52 3.59
CA THR A 200 7.72 8.83 4.26
C THR A 200 7.02 9.98 3.53
N GLN A 201 6.60 9.78 2.28
CA GLN A 201 5.88 10.77 1.49
C GLN A 201 4.41 10.79 1.95
N THR A 202 3.90 11.98 2.21
CA THR A 202 2.54 12.21 2.76
C THR A 202 1.64 13.05 1.87
N ASP A 203 2.21 13.53 0.77
CA ASP A 203 1.76 14.54 -0.17
C ASP A 203 1.59 13.94 -1.57
N ILE A 204 1.38 12.62 -1.69
CA ILE A 204 1.16 11.99 -2.99
C ILE A 204 -0.25 12.30 -3.48
N SER A 205 -0.36 12.96 -4.63
CA SER A 205 -1.63 13.28 -5.29
C SER A 205 -2.13 12.13 -6.14
N ASN A 206 -1.24 11.52 -6.93
CA ASN A 206 -1.57 10.41 -7.83
C ASN A 206 -0.40 9.43 -7.96
N ILE A 207 -0.73 8.15 -7.90
CA ILE A 207 0.20 7.06 -8.21
C ILE A 207 -0.54 5.96 -8.96
N GLY A 208 0.13 5.34 -9.93
CA GLY A 208 -0.45 4.20 -10.63
C GLY A 208 0.41 3.72 -11.80
N PHE A 209 -0.02 2.61 -12.39
CA PHE A 209 0.48 2.19 -13.69
C PHE A 209 0.07 3.23 -14.74
N TYR A 210 1.03 3.67 -15.56
CA TYR A 210 0.86 4.75 -16.50
C TYR A 210 0.95 4.26 -17.93
N TYR A 211 -0.19 4.18 -18.60
CA TYR A 211 -0.29 3.81 -20.01
C TYR A 211 -1.46 4.55 -20.67
N GLY A 212 -1.33 4.87 -21.96
CA GLY A 212 -2.37 5.60 -22.69
C GLY A 212 -2.64 7.01 -22.15
N ASP A 213 -1.63 7.67 -21.58
CA ASP A 213 -1.73 8.99 -20.94
C ASP A 213 -2.73 9.05 -19.77
N SER A 214 -2.88 7.95 -19.03
CA SER A 214 -3.79 7.83 -17.88
C SER A 214 -3.19 6.96 -16.78
N TYR A 215 -3.66 7.17 -15.56
CA TYR A 215 -3.32 6.36 -14.39
C TYR A 215 -4.28 5.19 -14.27
N HIS A 216 -3.74 4.03 -13.94
CA HIS A 216 -4.49 2.80 -13.73
C HIS A 216 -4.02 2.11 -12.45
N SER A 217 -4.98 1.61 -11.67
CA SER A 217 -4.69 0.80 -10.48
C SER A 217 -4.33 -0.65 -10.81
N VAL A 218 -4.40 -1.04 -12.09
CA VAL A 218 -4.09 -2.39 -12.59
C VAL A 218 -3.14 -2.27 -13.77
N SER A 219 -2.15 -3.17 -13.81
CA SER A 219 -1.23 -3.28 -14.95
C SER A 219 -1.99 -3.57 -16.24
N LYS A 220 -1.36 -3.25 -17.38
CA LYS A 220 -1.98 -3.35 -18.70
C LYS A 220 -2.43 -4.77 -19.08
N ASP A 221 -1.72 -5.78 -18.59
CA ASP A 221 -2.05 -7.20 -18.74
C ASP A 221 -2.97 -7.75 -17.64
N GLY A 222 -3.25 -6.96 -16.61
CA GLY A 222 -4.13 -7.34 -15.53
C GLY A 222 -3.45 -8.05 -14.36
N PHE A 223 -2.15 -8.36 -14.44
CA PHE A 223 -1.48 -9.26 -13.49
C PHE A 223 -1.20 -8.65 -12.12
N PHE A 224 -1.03 -7.33 -12.06
CA PHE A 224 -0.69 -6.64 -10.82
C PHE A 224 -1.61 -5.47 -10.56
N THR A 225 -1.86 -5.20 -9.28
CA THR A 225 -2.54 -3.99 -8.80
C THR A 225 -1.57 -3.09 -8.05
N ILE A 226 -1.86 -1.80 -8.03
CA ILE A 226 -1.18 -0.79 -7.21
C ILE A 226 -2.22 0.02 -6.41
N ASP A 227 -2.00 0.16 -5.12
CA ASP A 227 -2.83 0.99 -4.24
C ASP A 227 -2.30 2.45 -4.13
N SER A 228 -3.04 3.31 -3.42
CA SER A 228 -2.64 4.71 -3.20
C SER A 228 -1.37 4.87 -2.37
N ASN A 229 -0.94 3.84 -1.65
CA ASN A 229 0.30 3.80 -0.88
C ASN A 229 1.45 3.19 -1.70
N GLY A 230 1.26 3.01 -3.01
CA GLY A 230 2.25 2.44 -3.92
C GLY A 230 2.51 0.95 -3.71
N VAL A 231 1.66 0.25 -2.95
CA VAL A 231 1.81 -1.18 -2.68
C VAL A 231 1.40 -1.96 -3.93
N ILE A 232 2.31 -2.80 -4.43
CA ILE A 232 2.06 -3.70 -5.55
C ILE A 232 1.57 -5.05 -5.03
N SER A 233 0.56 -5.62 -5.67
CA SER A 233 0.03 -6.95 -5.35
C SER A 233 -0.33 -7.73 -6.61
N ILE A 234 -0.32 -9.06 -6.54
CA ILE A 234 -0.75 -9.93 -7.66
C ILE A 234 -2.27 -10.03 -7.71
N THR A 235 -2.84 -10.12 -8.92
CA THR A 235 -4.29 -10.35 -9.13
C THR A 235 -4.58 -11.81 -9.45
N GLN A 236 -5.84 -12.21 -9.38
CA GLN A 236 -6.28 -13.53 -9.86
C GLN A 236 -5.92 -13.74 -11.34
N ALA A 237 -6.03 -12.72 -12.19
CA ALA A 237 -5.65 -12.83 -13.60
C ALA A 237 -4.15 -13.06 -13.80
N GLY A 238 -3.30 -12.57 -12.89
CA GLY A 238 -1.86 -12.87 -12.87
C GLY A 238 -1.57 -14.31 -12.48
N ILE A 239 -2.30 -14.82 -11.47
CA ILE A 239 -2.26 -16.23 -11.05
C ILE A 239 -2.66 -17.14 -12.22
N ASP A 240 -3.83 -16.89 -12.81
CA ASP A 240 -4.40 -17.69 -13.91
C ASP A 240 -3.54 -17.66 -15.19
N ALA A 241 -2.74 -16.60 -15.38
CA ALA A 241 -1.87 -16.42 -16.53
C ALA A 241 -0.47 -17.02 -16.34
N GLY A 242 -0.28 -17.96 -15.41
CA GLY A 242 0.96 -18.73 -15.25
C GLY A 242 2.07 -18.02 -14.48
N LEU A 243 1.75 -17.01 -13.65
CA LEU A 243 2.67 -16.58 -12.59
C LEU A 243 2.63 -17.53 -11.37
N ASN A 244 1.63 -18.42 -11.32
CA ASN A 244 1.37 -19.39 -10.26
C ASN A 244 0.57 -20.59 -10.80
N ASP A 245 0.92 -21.09 -11.99
CA ASP A 245 0.18 -22.18 -12.60
C ASP A 245 0.46 -23.52 -11.90
N TYR A 246 -0.45 -23.86 -10.99
CA TYR A 246 -0.76 -25.24 -10.62
C TYR A 246 -1.46 -25.99 -11.79
N GLU A 247 -0.89 -25.90 -13.00
CA GLU A 247 -1.30 -26.45 -14.30
C GLU A 247 -2.77 -26.29 -14.73
N THR A 248 -3.02 -25.42 -15.74
CA THR A 248 -4.11 -25.66 -16.72
C THR A 248 -3.62 -25.42 -18.15
N TRP A 249 -3.24 -26.50 -18.84
CA TRP A 249 -3.12 -26.64 -20.31
C TRP A 249 -3.10 -25.37 -21.18
N MET A 250 -2.15 -24.46 -20.95
CA MET A 250 -1.73 -23.47 -21.92
C MET A 250 -0.21 -23.40 -21.94
N GLN A 251 0.33 -23.71 -23.11
CA GLN A 251 1.75 -23.69 -23.43
C GLN A 251 2.36 -22.31 -23.11
N MET A 252 2.93 -22.15 -21.91
CA MET A 252 3.80 -21.03 -21.61
C MET A 252 5.17 -21.29 -22.25
N VAL A 253 5.62 -20.28 -22.99
CA VAL A 253 6.88 -20.35 -23.73
C VAL A 253 8.00 -20.23 -22.72
N SER A 254 8.75 -21.32 -22.52
CA SER A 254 10.02 -21.29 -21.80
C SER A 254 10.99 -20.30 -22.43
N ASP A 255 11.89 -19.77 -21.61
CA ASP A 255 12.93 -18.77 -21.91
C ASP A 255 12.50 -17.30 -21.81
N GLY A 256 12.55 -16.79 -20.58
CA GLY A 256 13.46 -15.70 -20.26
C GLY A 256 13.08 -14.30 -20.77
N VAL A 257 12.67 -13.47 -19.82
CA VAL A 257 12.42 -12.02 -19.95
C VAL A 257 11.19 -11.70 -20.80
N LEU A 258 10.04 -11.56 -20.14
CA LEU A 258 8.92 -10.81 -20.69
C LEU A 258 9.38 -9.37 -20.95
N ASP A 259 9.16 -8.89 -22.18
CA ASP A 259 9.54 -7.55 -22.64
C ASP A 259 8.85 -6.49 -21.76
N THR A 260 9.62 -5.92 -20.82
CA THR A 260 9.18 -5.05 -19.71
C THR A 260 8.84 -3.61 -20.12
N THR A 261 8.47 -3.38 -21.38
CA THR A 261 8.22 -2.02 -21.88
C THR A 261 6.88 -1.42 -21.47
N ASP A 262 5.98 -2.19 -20.83
CA ASP A 262 4.60 -1.79 -20.50
C ASP A 262 4.31 -1.53 -19.00
N TYR A 263 5.30 -1.69 -18.11
CA TYR A 263 5.14 -1.56 -16.65
C TYR A 263 5.74 -0.27 -16.07
N LEU A 264 5.34 0.86 -16.65
CA LEU A 264 5.75 2.17 -16.13
C LEU A 264 4.82 2.57 -14.99
N ILE A 265 5.38 2.84 -13.82
CA ILE A 265 4.66 3.49 -12.72
C ILE A 265 5.02 4.97 -12.75
N LYS A 266 4.01 5.81 -12.58
CA LYS A 266 4.16 7.26 -12.47
C LYS A 266 3.61 7.71 -11.13
N VAL A 267 4.35 8.58 -10.45
CA VAL A 267 3.89 9.28 -9.25
C VAL A 267 3.91 10.78 -9.46
N VAL A 268 2.97 11.46 -8.83
CA VAL A 268 2.89 12.93 -8.73
C VAL A 268 2.56 13.28 -7.29
N ASP A 269 3.20 14.30 -6.75
CA ASP A 269 2.88 14.87 -5.43
C ASP A 269 1.97 16.10 -5.55
N GLU A 270 1.61 16.71 -4.42
CA GLU A 270 0.75 17.90 -4.35
C GLU A 270 1.45 19.14 -4.94
N ALA A 271 2.80 19.22 -4.87
CA ALA A 271 3.62 20.28 -5.46
C ALA A 271 3.83 20.13 -6.98
N GLY A 272 3.35 19.04 -7.56
CA GLY A 272 3.43 18.73 -8.99
C GLY A 272 4.76 18.15 -9.46
N ASN A 273 5.64 17.72 -8.55
CA ASN A 273 6.81 16.94 -8.95
C ASN A 273 6.37 15.60 -9.53
N VAL A 274 7.18 15.07 -10.46
CA VAL A 274 6.85 13.83 -11.17
C VAL A 274 8.06 12.92 -11.17
N ASP A 275 7.85 11.66 -10.78
CA ASP A 275 8.84 10.60 -10.91
C ASP A 275 8.24 9.36 -11.60
N TYR A 276 9.12 8.54 -12.17
CA TYR A 276 8.77 7.34 -12.92
C TYR A 276 9.65 6.18 -12.52
N GLU A 277 9.05 5.02 -12.29
CA GLU A 277 9.76 3.79 -12.01
C GLU A 277 9.31 2.66 -12.94
N LYS A 278 10.25 1.80 -13.33
CA LYS A 278 9.94 0.61 -14.12
C LYS A 278 9.73 -0.56 -13.18
N PHE A 279 8.48 -0.99 -13.06
CA PHE A 279 8.19 -2.22 -12.36
C PHE A 279 8.67 -3.42 -13.18
N SER A 280 9.56 -4.22 -12.60
CA SER A 280 10.07 -5.44 -13.20
C SER A 280 9.81 -6.61 -12.27
N TYR A 281 9.39 -7.73 -12.86
CA TYR A 281 9.24 -8.98 -12.14
C TYR A 281 9.92 -10.10 -12.90
N VAL A 282 10.32 -11.13 -12.16
CA VAL A 282 10.79 -12.39 -12.73
C VAL A 282 10.01 -13.52 -12.11
N VAL A 283 9.64 -14.50 -12.93
CA VAL A 283 9.04 -15.75 -12.48
C VAL A 283 10.17 -16.76 -12.37
N ASN A 284 10.32 -17.37 -11.21
CA ASN A 284 11.19 -18.51 -11.03
C ASN A 284 10.35 -19.78 -11.19
N ASP A 285 10.77 -20.58 -12.16
CA ASP A 285 10.32 -21.96 -12.35
C ASP A 285 10.85 -22.81 -11.18
N VAL A 286 9.95 -23.40 -10.42
CA VAL A 286 10.18 -24.27 -9.27
C VAL A 286 9.93 -25.70 -9.75
N VAL A 287 10.90 -26.60 -9.50
CA VAL A 287 10.81 -28.00 -9.92
C VAL A 287 9.47 -28.61 -9.52
N GLU A 288 8.72 -29.03 -10.54
CA GLU A 288 7.37 -29.57 -10.42
C GLU A 288 7.32 -30.76 -9.43
N PRO A 289 6.29 -30.82 -8.56
CA PRO A 289 6.01 -32.02 -7.79
C PRO A 289 5.65 -33.18 -8.73
N VAL A 290 6.05 -34.40 -8.39
CA VAL A 290 5.70 -35.57 -9.21
C VAL A 290 4.19 -35.79 -9.15
N ILE A 291 3.54 -35.73 -10.31
CA ILE A 291 2.11 -36.03 -10.43
C ILE A 291 1.91 -37.55 -10.46
N ALA A 292 1.29 -38.03 -9.41
CA ALA A 292 0.82 -39.39 -9.23
C ALA A 292 -0.70 -39.41 -9.43
N LYS A 293 -1.20 -40.15 -10.41
CA LYS A 293 -2.65 -40.38 -10.59
C LYS A 293 -2.95 -41.85 -10.54
N GLY A 294 -3.88 -42.23 -9.68
CA GLY A 294 -4.46 -43.56 -9.62
C GLY A 294 -5.23 -43.94 -10.88
N GLU A 295 -5.54 -45.23 -11.03
CA GLU A 295 -6.27 -45.79 -12.16
C GLU A 295 -7.47 -46.62 -11.69
N GLY A 296 -8.49 -46.02 -11.09
CA GLY A 296 -9.82 -46.63 -10.85
C GLY A 296 -9.83 -47.98 -10.10
N GLY A 297 -10.48 -48.00 -8.94
CA GLY A 297 -10.39 -49.07 -7.94
C GLY A 297 -9.23 -48.82 -6.98
N ASP A 298 -9.25 -49.53 -5.84
CA ASP A 298 -8.37 -49.28 -4.69
C ASP A 298 -6.87 -49.35 -5.04
N ASP A 299 -6.19 -48.21 -4.89
CA ASP A 299 -4.79 -47.95 -5.22
C ASP A 299 -3.91 -47.85 -3.96
N ASN A 300 -2.61 -48.18 -4.11
CA ASN A 300 -1.59 -47.86 -3.09
C ASN A 300 -0.50 -47.01 -3.72
N LEU A 301 -0.45 -45.75 -3.31
CA LEU A 301 0.40 -44.70 -3.85
C LEU A 301 1.37 -44.26 -2.75
N THR A 302 2.66 -44.54 -2.92
CA THR A 302 3.66 -44.30 -1.87
C THR A 302 4.89 -43.61 -2.43
N VAL A 303 5.31 -42.53 -1.78
CA VAL A 303 6.53 -41.81 -2.08
C VAL A 303 7.65 -42.25 -1.13
N ASN A 304 8.72 -42.86 -1.65
CA ASN A 304 9.76 -43.46 -0.79
C ASN A 304 11.17 -43.39 -1.40
N ASN A 305 12.16 -42.88 -0.66
CA ASN A 305 13.59 -42.83 -1.03
C ASN A 305 13.87 -42.18 -2.42
N GLY A 306 13.29 -41.00 -2.69
CA GLY A 306 13.49 -40.27 -3.95
C GLY A 306 12.89 -40.96 -5.18
N LYS A 307 11.82 -41.74 -4.97
CA LYS A 307 11.13 -42.55 -5.97
C LYS A 307 9.65 -42.63 -5.61
N VAL A 308 8.77 -42.47 -6.59
CA VAL A 308 7.33 -42.72 -6.39
C VAL A 308 6.98 -44.15 -6.81
N HIS A 309 6.33 -44.89 -5.92
CA HIS A 309 5.87 -46.25 -6.12
C HIS A 309 4.36 -46.26 -6.31
N TYR A 310 3.89 -46.97 -7.35
CA TYR A 310 2.46 -47.10 -7.65
C TYR A 310 2.08 -48.57 -7.76
N GLU A 311 1.15 -49.03 -6.93
CA GLU A 311 0.41 -50.28 -7.13
C GLU A 311 -1.01 -49.95 -7.58
N LEU A 312 -1.22 -49.89 -8.90
CA LEU A 312 -2.46 -49.40 -9.51
C LEU A 312 -3.52 -50.51 -9.73
N GLY A 313 -4.74 -50.31 -9.25
CA GLY A 313 -5.91 -51.13 -9.49
C GLY A 313 -5.82 -52.47 -8.78
N SER A 314 -5.47 -52.47 -7.49
CA SER A 314 -5.48 -53.70 -6.70
C SER A 314 -6.94 -54.12 -6.48
N THR A 315 -7.55 -54.77 -7.46
CA THR A 315 -8.86 -55.39 -7.24
C THR A 315 -8.67 -56.48 -6.18
N PHE A 316 -9.41 -56.47 -5.10
CA PHE A 316 -9.39 -57.58 -4.16
C PHE A 316 -10.30 -58.69 -4.69
N ASP A 317 -9.89 -59.95 -4.51
CA ASP A 317 -10.74 -61.07 -4.90
C ASP A 317 -11.98 -61.17 -3.99
N GLU A 318 -12.93 -62.04 -4.34
CA GLU A 318 -14.16 -62.29 -3.56
C GLU A 318 -13.92 -62.75 -2.11
N ASN A 319 -12.65 -62.94 -1.71
CA ASN A 319 -12.23 -63.32 -0.37
C ASN A 319 -11.30 -62.28 0.29
N GLY A 320 -11.21 -61.05 -0.25
CA GLY A 320 -10.41 -59.98 0.34
C GLY A 320 -8.89 -60.10 0.13
N ASN A 321 -8.44 -60.88 -0.86
CA ASN A 321 -7.01 -60.96 -1.16
C ASN A 321 -6.65 -59.99 -2.30
N PRO A 322 -5.57 -59.20 -2.18
CA PRO A 322 -5.15 -58.30 -3.24
C PRO A 322 -4.79 -59.08 -4.51
N VAL A 323 -5.47 -58.80 -5.62
CA VAL A 323 -5.08 -59.32 -6.93
C VAL A 323 -3.86 -58.51 -7.39
N PRO A 324 -2.73 -59.16 -7.74
CA PRO A 324 -1.51 -58.43 -8.07
C PRO A 324 -1.69 -57.48 -9.26
N ALA A 325 -1.64 -56.18 -8.96
CA ALA A 325 -1.61 -55.08 -9.92
C ALA A 325 -0.26 -54.94 -10.65
N PRO A 326 -0.21 -54.28 -11.82
CA PRO A 326 1.05 -53.89 -12.46
C PRO A 326 1.71 -52.75 -11.67
N VAL A 327 2.85 -53.02 -11.03
CA VAL A 327 3.68 -51.97 -10.43
C VAL A 327 4.27 -51.08 -11.52
N LYS A 328 3.92 -49.80 -11.55
CA LYS A 328 4.60 -48.81 -12.40
C LYS A 328 5.91 -48.41 -11.73
N LYS A 329 7.03 -48.55 -12.45
CA LYS A 329 8.37 -48.30 -11.90
C LYS A 329 8.65 -46.80 -11.75
N PRO A 330 9.45 -46.42 -10.75
CA PRO A 330 9.61 -45.02 -10.34
C PRO A 330 10.28 -44.17 -11.40
N ASP A 331 9.73 -42.97 -11.60
CA ASP A 331 10.45 -41.83 -12.15
C ASP A 331 11.38 -41.24 -11.07
N SER A 332 12.45 -40.57 -11.48
CA SER A 332 13.39 -39.95 -10.55
C SER A 332 12.70 -38.80 -9.83
N TYR A 333 12.61 -38.86 -8.49
CA TYR A 333 11.93 -37.87 -7.65
C TYR A 333 12.92 -37.27 -6.64
N ASP A 334 12.88 -35.96 -6.43
CA ASP A 334 13.57 -35.32 -5.31
C ASP A 334 12.61 -35.27 -4.12
N SER A 335 12.80 -36.14 -3.14
CA SER A 335 11.93 -36.22 -1.96
C SER A 335 12.13 -35.09 -0.96
N SER A 336 12.59 -33.93 -1.40
CA SER A 336 12.63 -32.71 -0.60
C SER A 336 11.70 -31.61 -1.13
N VAL A 337 11.08 -31.82 -2.30
CA VAL A 337 10.20 -30.84 -2.93
C VAL A 337 8.71 -31.14 -2.78
N GLY A 338 8.33 -32.35 -2.34
CA GLY A 338 6.94 -32.78 -2.24
C GLY A 338 6.36 -33.30 -3.57
N ALA A 339 5.19 -33.92 -3.51
CA ALA A 339 4.49 -34.60 -4.59
C ALA A 339 3.01 -34.19 -4.63
N VAL A 340 2.38 -34.29 -5.80
CA VAL A 340 0.92 -34.15 -5.93
C VAL A 340 0.37 -35.53 -6.26
N ILE A 341 -0.43 -36.07 -5.35
CA ILE A 341 -0.94 -37.43 -5.41
C ILE A 341 -2.46 -37.40 -5.42
N ASP A 342 -3.05 -38.01 -6.45
CA ASP A 342 -4.48 -38.09 -6.72
C ASP A 342 -4.84 -39.57 -6.82
N GLY A 343 -5.52 -40.11 -5.80
CA GLY A 343 -5.98 -41.51 -5.73
C GLY A 343 -7.00 -41.83 -6.83
N GLY A 344 -7.86 -40.87 -7.14
CA GLY A 344 -8.78 -40.95 -8.25
C GLY A 344 -10.11 -41.57 -7.83
N ALA A 345 -10.30 -42.87 -8.01
CA ALA A 345 -11.56 -43.53 -7.66
C ALA A 345 -11.24 -44.86 -7.00
N GLY A 346 -11.86 -45.18 -5.86
CA GLY A 346 -11.50 -46.35 -5.07
C GLY A 346 -11.42 -46.01 -3.60
N ASN A 347 -10.99 -46.95 -2.76
CA ASN A 347 -10.47 -46.61 -1.44
C ASN A 347 -8.94 -46.72 -1.49
N ASP A 348 -8.29 -45.58 -1.58
CA ASP A 348 -6.88 -45.45 -1.91
C ASP A 348 -6.04 -45.25 -0.64
N HIS A 349 -4.81 -45.74 -0.65
CA HIS A 349 -3.83 -45.50 0.42
C HIS A 349 -2.70 -44.65 -0.14
N ILE A 350 -2.55 -43.44 0.41
CA ILE A 350 -1.65 -42.41 -0.10
C ILE A 350 -0.65 -42.02 1.00
N ASP A 351 0.63 -42.10 0.68
CA ASP A 351 1.75 -41.67 1.55
C ASP A 351 2.68 -40.73 0.77
N GLY A 352 2.68 -39.45 1.16
CA GLY A 352 3.47 -38.35 0.57
C GLY A 352 4.97 -38.38 0.96
N GLY A 353 5.28 -38.96 2.12
CA GLY A 353 6.63 -39.26 2.55
C GLY A 353 7.41 -38.04 3.06
N LEU A 354 8.18 -37.39 2.19
CA LEU A 354 9.04 -36.25 2.57
C LEU A 354 8.82 -35.11 1.59
N GLY A 355 8.85 -33.88 2.12
CA GLY A 355 8.57 -32.68 1.33
C GLY A 355 7.17 -32.17 1.65
N ASN A 356 6.74 -31.10 0.98
CA ASN A 356 5.41 -30.54 1.17
C ASN A 356 4.49 -31.13 0.10
N ASP A 357 3.70 -32.12 0.46
CA ASP A 357 2.90 -32.91 -0.45
C ASP A 357 1.47 -32.35 -0.60
N ILE A 358 0.81 -32.63 -1.73
CA ILE A 358 -0.63 -32.41 -1.94
C ILE A 358 -1.27 -33.77 -2.14
N LEU A 359 -2.17 -34.15 -1.24
CA LEU A 359 -2.86 -35.43 -1.24
C LEU A 359 -4.34 -35.22 -1.54
N ILE A 360 -4.83 -35.87 -2.58
CA ILE A 360 -6.23 -35.91 -3.01
C ILE A 360 -6.63 -37.38 -3.02
N GLY A 361 -7.58 -37.75 -2.17
CA GLY A 361 -8.14 -39.10 -2.14
C GLY A 361 -8.89 -39.40 -3.45
N GLY A 362 -9.95 -38.63 -3.71
CA GLY A 362 -10.79 -38.79 -4.89
C GLY A 362 -12.14 -39.36 -4.50
N VAL A 363 -12.80 -40.12 -5.38
CA VAL A 363 -14.14 -40.67 -5.08
C VAL A 363 -14.04 -42.02 -4.38
N ASN A 364 -14.75 -42.17 -3.28
CA ASN A 364 -14.68 -43.33 -2.41
C ASN A 364 -15.30 -44.61 -3.00
N GLY A 365 -14.64 -45.76 -2.82
CA GLY A 365 -15.06 -47.08 -3.32
C GLY A 365 -16.23 -47.75 -2.57
N GLN A 366 -16.64 -48.96 -3.00
CA GLN A 366 -17.86 -49.66 -2.53
C GLN A 366 -17.71 -50.55 -1.26
N LEU A 367 -18.82 -50.68 -0.49
CA LEU A 367 -19.07 -51.32 0.84
C LEU A 367 -18.50 -52.73 1.16
N HIS A 368 -17.91 -53.41 0.19
CA HIS A 368 -17.26 -54.71 0.41
C HIS A 368 -15.80 -54.59 0.02
N GLY A 369 -15.16 -53.63 0.69
CA GLY A 369 -13.73 -53.39 0.59
C GLY A 369 -12.99 -54.70 0.74
N GLY A 370 -12.27 -55.06 -0.32
CA GLY A 370 -10.85 -55.14 -0.07
C GLY A 370 -10.27 -53.87 -0.65
N GLY A 371 -9.73 -53.06 0.26
CA GLY A 371 -8.73 -52.02 0.01
C GLY A 371 -7.53 -52.36 0.90
N ALA A 372 -6.43 -51.61 0.82
CA ALA A 372 -5.20 -51.89 1.58
C ALA A 372 -5.39 -52.03 3.12
N GLY A 373 -6.52 -51.58 3.66
CA GLY A 373 -6.97 -51.70 5.06
C GLY A 373 -7.55 -53.06 5.51
N GLU A 374 -7.61 -54.10 4.67
CA GLU A 374 -8.10 -55.43 5.10
C GLU A 374 -7.32 -56.03 6.30
N ALA A 375 -6.11 -55.55 6.58
CA ALA A 375 -5.30 -56.01 7.70
C ALA A 375 -5.70 -55.39 9.06
N ASP A 376 -6.42 -54.27 9.09
CA ASP A 376 -6.80 -53.53 10.30
C ASP A 376 -8.32 -53.37 10.52
N GLY A 377 -9.14 -53.64 9.50
CA GLY A 377 -10.60 -53.61 9.57
C GLY A 377 -11.23 -52.23 9.34
N ARG A 378 -10.51 -51.30 8.70
CA ARG A 378 -11.02 -49.99 8.26
C ARG A 378 -11.70 -50.16 6.89
N HIS A 379 -12.98 -49.78 6.79
CA HIS A 379 -13.87 -50.12 5.66
C HIS A 379 -14.42 -48.90 4.90
N TYR A 380 -13.91 -47.69 5.14
CA TYR A 380 -14.56 -46.47 4.68
C TYR A 380 -13.50 -45.50 4.12
N GLY A 381 -13.35 -45.53 2.79
CA GLY A 381 -12.66 -44.54 1.95
C GLY A 381 -11.14 -44.39 2.05
N ASP A 382 -10.66 -43.26 1.56
CA ASP A 382 -9.25 -43.00 1.31
C ASP A 382 -8.47 -42.80 2.61
N VAL A 383 -7.23 -43.28 2.64
CA VAL A 383 -6.30 -43.16 3.77
C VAL A 383 -5.10 -42.34 3.33
N LEU A 384 -4.98 -41.15 3.90
CA LEU A 384 -4.00 -40.12 3.52
C LEU A 384 -2.97 -39.94 4.64
N ASN A 385 -1.70 -39.97 4.27
CA ASN A 385 -0.56 -39.76 5.15
C ASN A 385 0.40 -38.77 4.49
N GLY A 386 0.50 -37.55 5.04
CA GLY A 386 1.34 -36.49 4.48
C GLY A 386 2.82 -36.80 4.64
N GLY A 387 3.20 -37.28 5.82
CA GLY A 387 4.56 -37.61 6.19
C GLY A 387 5.26 -36.43 6.84
N ALA A 388 6.39 -36.01 6.27
CA ALA A 388 7.19 -34.91 6.82
C ALA A 388 7.23 -33.72 5.87
N GLY A 389 6.57 -32.65 6.26
CA GLY A 389 6.52 -31.38 5.57
C GLY A 389 5.30 -30.60 6.05
N GLN A 390 5.02 -29.50 5.39
CA GLN A 390 3.71 -28.84 5.48
C GLN A 390 2.89 -29.36 4.30
N ASP A 391 1.98 -30.27 4.58
CA ASP A 391 1.23 -30.99 3.56
C ASP A 391 -0.16 -30.40 3.37
N ILE A 392 -0.73 -30.56 2.17
CA ILE A 392 -2.07 -30.12 1.81
C ILE A 392 -2.93 -31.34 1.56
N PHE A 393 -3.94 -31.55 2.38
CA PHE A 393 -4.99 -32.53 2.15
C PHE A 393 -6.17 -31.83 1.48
N ARG A 394 -6.46 -32.18 0.23
CA ARG A 394 -7.40 -31.45 -0.63
C ARG A 394 -8.58 -32.31 -1.03
N TRP A 395 -9.78 -31.78 -0.81
CA TRP A 395 -11.02 -32.32 -1.35
C TRP A 395 -11.47 -31.49 -2.56
N LEU A 396 -11.94 -32.18 -3.60
CA LEU A 396 -12.38 -31.58 -4.86
C LEU A 396 -13.90 -31.61 -5.01
N SER A 397 -14.43 -30.79 -5.90
CA SER A 397 -15.86 -30.81 -6.23
C SER A 397 -16.27 -32.16 -6.81
N GLY A 398 -17.29 -32.79 -6.22
CA GLY A 398 -17.79 -34.09 -6.65
C GLY A 398 -17.07 -35.29 -6.01
N ASP A 399 -16.23 -35.06 -5.00
CA ASP A 399 -15.84 -36.06 -4.02
C ASP A 399 -17.10 -36.58 -3.30
N ASP A 400 -17.37 -37.87 -3.49
CA ASP A 400 -18.58 -38.58 -3.07
C ASP A 400 -18.31 -40.10 -3.14
N VAL A 401 -19.27 -40.90 -2.72
CA VAL A 401 -19.26 -42.36 -2.90
C VAL A 401 -19.46 -42.75 -4.37
N GLU A 402 -18.76 -43.79 -4.84
CA GLU A 402 -18.77 -44.22 -6.24
C GLU A 402 -20.19 -44.47 -6.79
N LEU A 403 -20.44 -43.98 -8.01
CA LEU A 403 -21.70 -44.16 -8.74
C LEU A 403 -21.98 -45.67 -8.94
N ASN A 404 -22.99 -46.21 -8.24
CA ASN A 404 -23.49 -47.60 -8.19
C ASN A 404 -23.36 -48.32 -6.83
N HIS A 405 -22.99 -47.61 -5.77
CA HIS A 405 -23.08 -48.11 -4.40
C HIS A 405 -24.49 -48.68 -4.07
N ILE A 406 -24.54 -49.94 -3.61
CA ILE A 406 -25.74 -50.55 -3.05
C ILE A 406 -25.95 -50.04 -1.62
N LEU A 407 -26.87 -49.10 -1.43
CA LEU A 407 -27.29 -48.62 -0.11
C LEU A 407 -27.95 -49.77 0.68
N ASP A 408 -27.33 -50.26 1.75
CA ASP A 408 -27.87 -51.25 2.67
C ASP A 408 -28.13 -50.71 4.10
N SER A 409 -27.62 -49.53 4.40
CA SER A 409 -27.77 -48.79 5.67
C SER A 409 -28.08 -47.29 5.45
N GLU A 410 -28.53 -46.60 6.50
CA GLU A 410 -28.85 -45.16 6.47
C GLU A 410 -27.59 -44.26 6.37
N ASN A 411 -26.39 -44.82 6.56
CA ASN A 411 -25.11 -44.10 6.53
C ASN A 411 -24.24 -44.44 5.30
N ASP A 412 -24.69 -45.30 4.40
CA ASP A 412 -23.91 -45.76 3.23
C ASP A 412 -23.80 -44.71 2.12
N GLY A 413 -24.39 -43.54 2.30
CA GLY A 413 -24.30 -42.40 1.38
C GLY A 413 -23.31 -41.32 1.83
N ILE A 414 -22.51 -41.59 2.86
CA ILE A 414 -21.50 -40.66 3.38
C ILE A 414 -20.14 -41.19 2.93
N ALA A 415 -19.42 -40.40 2.13
CA ALA A 415 -18.02 -40.65 1.82
C ALA A 415 -17.17 -40.34 3.07
N VAL A 416 -16.18 -41.18 3.36
CA VAL A 416 -15.41 -41.08 4.61
C VAL A 416 -13.95 -41.25 4.29
N ASP A 417 -13.14 -40.26 4.61
CA ASP A 417 -11.69 -40.34 4.42
C ASP A 417 -10.96 -40.20 5.74
N ILE A 418 -9.73 -40.69 5.77
CA ILE A 418 -8.90 -40.77 6.97
C ILE A 418 -7.58 -40.04 6.71
N ILE A 419 -7.24 -39.10 7.58
CA ILE A 419 -5.91 -38.51 7.65
C ILE A 419 -5.19 -39.10 8.86
N GLU A 420 -4.05 -39.77 8.64
CA GLU A 420 -3.34 -40.50 9.71
C GLU A 420 -2.42 -39.62 10.57
N ASP A 421 -1.93 -38.49 10.03
CA ASP A 421 -0.82 -37.74 10.61
C ASP A 421 -0.92 -36.19 10.54
N PHE A 422 -2.13 -35.65 10.44
CA PHE A 422 -2.35 -34.19 10.37
C PHE A 422 -1.68 -33.42 11.52
N THR A 423 -0.76 -32.53 11.19
CA THR A 423 0.03 -31.75 12.14
C THR A 423 -0.52 -30.35 12.35
N LEU A 424 -0.95 -30.06 13.59
CA LEU A 424 -1.46 -28.74 13.98
C LEU A 424 -0.35 -27.70 14.22
N GLY A 425 -0.61 -26.44 13.85
CA GLY A 425 0.26 -25.29 14.12
C GLY A 425 -0.01 -24.12 13.19
N ASN A 426 0.59 -22.96 13.47
CA ASN A 426 0.45 -21.80 12.60
C ASN A 426 1.32 -21.96 11.34
N THR A 427 0.71 -21.98 10.16
CA THR A 427 1.38 -22.27 8.87
C THR A 427 2.45 -21.27 8.49
N SER A 428 2.38 -20.04 9.01
CA SER A 428 3.41 -19.01 8.78
C SER A 428 4.66 -19.18 9.64
N THR A 429 4.62 -20.06 10.67
CA THR A 429 5.72 -20.20 11.65
C THR A 429 6.14 -21.64 11.93
N ASN A 430 5.33 -22.63 11.55
CA ASN A 430 5.63 -24.04 11.65
C ASN A 430 5.63 -24.63 10.24
N ASP A 431 6.81 -25.03 9.77
CA ASP A 431 7.05 -25.66 8.46
C ASP A 431 6.58 -27.12 8.38
N GLN A 432 6.04 -27.65 9.48
CA GLN A 432 5.36 -28.95 9.53
C GLN A 432 3.85 -28.79 9.79
N ALA A 433 3.28 -27.58 9.80
CA ALA A 433 1.85 -27.43 10.05
C ALA A 433 1.05 -27.63 8.77
N ASP A 434 0.19 -28.64 8.73
CA ASP A 434 -0.55 -29.06 7.54
C ASP A 434 -1.77 -28.18 7.26
N ILE A 435 -2.29 -28.28 6.04
CA ILE A 435 -3.42 -27.51 5.53
C ILE A 435 -4.51 -28.47 5.07
N LEU A 436 -5.73 -28.23 5.52
CA LEU A 436 -6.95 -28.82 5.00
C LEU A 436 -7.55 -27.87 3.95
N ASP A 437 -7.62 -28.28 2.70
CA ASP A 437 -8.15 -27.48 1.59
C ASP A 437 -9.51 -28.02 1.14
N LEU A 438 -10.57 -27.27 1.47
CA LEU A 438 -11.95 -27.57 1.12
C LEU A 438 -12.54 -26.57 0.11
N SER A 439 -11.71 -25.68 -0.46
CA SER A 439 -12.16 -24.57 -1.32
C SER A 439 -12.89 -25.00 -2.60
N ASP A 440 -12.62 -26.21 -3.10
CA ASP A 440 -13.32 -26.77 -4.27
C ASP A 440 -14.49 -27.67 -3.86
N LEU A 441 -14.47 -28.24 -2.65
CA LEU A 441 -15.56 -29.07 -2.11
C LEU A 441 -16.75 -28.21 -1.65
N LEU A 442 -16.46 -27.13 -0.93
CA LEU A 442 -17.45 -26.17 -0.45
C LEU A 442 -17.56 -25.01 -1.44
N GLN A 443 -18.76 -24.46 -1.61
CA GLN A 443 -19.00 -23.34 -2.53
C GLN A 443 -19.93 -22.31 -1.89
N GLY A 444 -19.54 -21.03 -1.90
CA GLY A 444 -20.38 -19.93 -1.43
C GLY A 444 -20.47 -19.78 0.10
N GLU A 445 -19.63 -20.49 0.85
CA GLU A 445 -19.39 -20.28 2.26
C GLU A 445 -18.56 -19.03 2.53
N THR A 446 -18.55 -18.61 3.79
CA THR A 446 -17.65 -17.60 4.33
C THR A 446 -17.26 -18.04 5.73
N ALA A 447 -16.18 -17.50 6.30
CA ALA A 447 -15.78 -17.80 7.68
C ALA A 447 -16.94 -17.63 8.70
N ASP A 448 -17.88 -16.71 8.46
CA ASP A 448 -19.04 -16.45 9.33
C ASP A 448 -20.20 -17.43 9.15
N THR A 449 -20.19 -18.26 8.10
CA THR A 449 -21.27 -19.20 7.76
C THR A 449 -20.82 -20.65 7.73
N LEU A 450 -19.57 -20.94 8.12
CA LEU A 450 -19.02 -22.30 8.11
C LEU A 450 -19.78 -23.27 9.01
N ASP A 451 -20.48 -22.81 10.03
CA ASP A 451 -21.32 -23.64 10.90
C ASP A 451 -22.51 -24.29 10.16
N GLN A 452 -22.84 -23.81 8.96
CA GLN A 452 -23.83 -24.41 8.07
C GLN A 452 -23.26 -25.58 7.27
N TYR A 453 -21.95 -25.60 7.04
CA TYR A 453 -21.24 -26.55 6.18
C TYR A 453 -20.42 -27.56 6.98
N LEU A 454 -19.83 -27.16 8.11
CA LEU A 454 -18.89 -27.96 8.88
C LEU A 454 -19.37 -28.13 10.32
N SER A 455 -19.36 -29.36 10.80
CA SER A 455 -19.50 -29.65 12.23
C SER A 455 -18.48 -30.68 12.68
N VAL A 456 -18.06 -30.61 13.94
CA VAL A 456 -16.96 -31.43 14.45
C VAL A 456 -17.41 -32.26 15.65
N THR A 457 -17.00 -33.53 15.67
CA THR A 457 -17.17 -34.43 16.80
C THR A 457 -15.86 -35.10 17.17
N GLN A 458 -15.74 -35.59 18.39
CA GLN A 458 -14.58 -36.34 18.86
C GLN A 458 -14.99 -37.77 19.22
N GLU A 459 -14.28 -38.76 18.67
CA GLU A 459 -14.44 -40.17 19.03
C GLU A 459 -13.09 -40.75 19.47
N GLY A 460 -12.95 -41.01 20.77
CA GLY A 460 -11.66 -41.41 21.33
C GLY A 460 -10.62 -40.31 21.18
N ASP A 461 -9.49 -40.63 20.53
CA ASP A 461 -8.44 -39.67 20.21
C ASP A 461 -8.62 -39.05 18.81
N ASN A 462 -9.67 -39.44 18.05
CA ASN A 462 -9.89 -38.96 16.70
C ASN A 462 -10.82 -37.75 16.68
N ILE A 463 -10.58 -36.83 15.75
CA ILE A 463 -11.49 -35.73 15.41
C ILE A 463 -12.18 -36.07 14.09
N ILE A 464 -13.50 -35.92 14.04
CA ILE A 464 -14.30 -36.19 12.85
C ILE A 464 -14.98 -34.89 12.43
N ILE A 465 -14.62 -34.40 11.26
CA ILE A 465 -15.29 -33.29 10.58
C ILE A 465 -16.41 -33.88 9.73
N HIS A 466 -17.64 -33.42 9.95
CA HIS A 466 -18.81 -33.73 9.15
C HIS A 466 -19.05 -32.56 8.21
N VAL A 467 -19.07 -32.83 6.91
CA VAL A 467 -19.20 -31.84 5.86
C VAL A 467 -20.57 -31.97 5.20
N ASP A 468 -21.31 -30.87 5.18
CA ASP A 468 -22.59 -30.66 4.51
C ASP A 468 -22.35 -29.73 3.32
N THR A 469 -22.14 -30.31 2.14
CA THR A 469 -21.69 -29.59 0.94
C THR A 469 -22.71 -28.59 0.40
N ASP A 470 -23.99 -28.71 0.75
CA ASP A 470 -25.05 -27.81 0.29
C ASP A 470 -25.43 -26.70 1.30
N GLY A 471 -24.92 -26.78 2.53
CA GLY A 471 -25.11 -25.77 3.57
C GLY A 471 -26.55 -25.62 4.08
N ASP A 472 -27.48 -26.55 3.76
CA ASP A 472 -28.89 -26.44 4.17
C ASP A 472 -29.13 -26.79 5.66
N GLY A 473 -28.06 -27.19 6.39
CA GLY A 473 -27.97 -27.23 7.85
C GLY A 473 -28.97 -28.16 8.56
N ALA A 474 -29.69 -29.00 7.80
CA ALA A 474 -30.79 -29.78 8.34
C ALA A 474 -30.52 -31.28 8.36
N LYS A 475 -29.90 -31.90 7.33
CA LYS A 475 -29.66 -33.37 7.21
C LYS A 475 -28.73 -33.76 6.04
N GLY A 476 -27.67 -32.99 5.74
CA GLY A 476 -26.95 -33.13 4.47
C GLY A 476 -25.52 -33.66 4.54
N VAL A 477 -25.04 -34.26 5.65
CA VAL A 477 -23.66 -34.75 5.71
C VAL A 477 -23.39 -35.70 4.54
N THR A 478 -22.57 -35.26 3.59
CA THR A 478 -22.17 -36.02 2.40
C THR A 478 -20.77 -36.59 2.56
N GLN A 479 -19.94 -35.93 3.37
CA GLN A 479 -18.54 -36.31 3.60
C GLN A 479 -18.21 -36.31 5.09
N GLN A 480 -17.37 -37.26 5.51
CA GLN A 480 -16.68 -37.24 6.80
C GLN A 480 -15.18 -37.30 6.58
N ILE A 481 -14.46 -36.46 7.31
CA ILE A 481 -12.99 -36.47 7.34
C ILE A 481 -12.57 -36.83 8.76
N VAL A 482 -11.94 -37.98 8.90
CA VAL A 482 -11.46 -38.52 10.17
C VAL A 482 -9.99 -38.19 10.31
N MET A 483 -9.65 -37.35 11.28
CA MET A 483 -8.27 -37.07 11.66
C MET A 483 -7.89 -37.95 12.85
N GLU A 484 -6.97 -38.88 12.64
CA GLU A 484 -6.52 -39.81 13.67
C GLU A 484 -5.52 -39.16 14.63
N ASN A 485 -5.41 -39.74 15.83
CA ASN A 485 -4.38 -39.40 16.82
C ASN A 485 -4.38 -37.93 17.33
N MET A 486 -5.51 -37.23 17.18
CA MET A 486 -5.76 -35.85 17.62
C MET A 486 -6.06 -35.71 19.12
N GLY A 487 -5.41 -36.52 19.95
CA GLY A 487 -5.63 -36.53 21.40
C GLY A 487 -5.31 -35.18 22.05
N GLY A 488 -6.25 -34.63 22.82
CA GLY A 488 -6.08 -33.36 23.54
C GLY A 488 -6.53 -32.10 22.77
N VAL A 489 -7.03 -32.25 21.55
CA VAL A 489 -7.70 -31.21 20.78
C VAL A 489 -9.15 -31.02 21.28
N ASP A 490 -9.64 -29.78 21.32
CA ASP A 490 -11.05 -29.47 21.63
C ASP A 490 -11.86 -29.38 20.34
N ALA A 491 -12.76 -30.36 20.13
CA ALA A 491 -13.63 -30.41 18.96
C ALA A 491 -14.50 -29.15 18.79
N ASN A 492 -14.83 -28.43 19.88
CA ASN A 492 -15.71 -27.26 19.78
C ASN A 492 -15.02 -26.01 19.20
N THR A 493 -13.69 -25.93 19.26
CA THR A 493 -12.91 -24.80 18.73
C THR A 493 -12.11 -25.18 17.49
N PHE A 494 -12.19 -26.43 17.05
CA PHE A 494 -11.28 -27.00 16.07
C PHE A 494 -11.25 -26.25 14.74
N ILE A 495 -12.43 -25.97 14.15
CA ILE A 495 -12.52 -25.22 12.88
C ILE A 495 -11.96 -23.80 13.02
N ASP A 496 -12.31 -23.11 14.10
CA ASP A 496 -11.80 -21.76 14.38
C ASP A 496 -10.27 -21.77 14.56
N ASP A 497 -9.73 -22.79 15.23
CA ASP A 497 -8.30 -22.95 15.45
C ASP A 497 -7.57 -23.21 14.12
N LEU A 498 -8.15 -24.00 13.20
CA LEU A 498 -7.58 -24.19 11.86
C LEU A 498 -7.57 -22.88 11.06
N LEU A 499 -8.68 -22.14 11.03
CA LEU A 499 -8.75 -20.85 10.32
C LEU A 499 -7.74 -19.83 10.86
N ASN A 500 -7.69 -19.66 12.19
CA ASN A 500 -6.80 -18.70 12.82
C ASN A 500 -5.31 -19.04 12.63
N ASN A 501 -5.00 -20.32 12.43
CA ASN A 501 -3.65 -20.79 12.19
C ASN A 501 -3.30 -20.91 10.69
N GLY A 502 -4.23 -20.59 9.78
CA GLY A 502 -4.03 -20.70 8.34
C GLY A 502 -3.98 -22.15 7.84
N GLN A 503 -4.59 -23.08 8.58
CA GLN A 503 -4.63 -24.53 8.30
C GLN A 503 -5.94 -24.99 7.66
N LEU A 504 -6.89 -24.09 7.39
CA LEU A 504 -8.12 -24.38 6.66
C LEU A 504 -8.28 -23.37 5.52
N THR A 505 -8.38 -23.89 4.29
CA THR A 505 -8.65 -23.13 3.07
C THR A 505 -10.08 -23.40 2.60
N ILE A 506 -10.82 -22.33 2.31
CA ILE A 506 -12.21 -22.28 1.85
C ILE A 506 -12.33 -21.20 0.74
N ASP A 507 -13.47 -21.11 0.05
CA ASP A 507 -13.74 -20.11 -1.01
C ASP A 507 -13.63 -18.64 -0.55
#